data_AF-A0A6P0R5J2-F1
#
_entry.id   AF-A0A6P0R5J2-F1
#
_cell.length_a   1.000
_cell.length_b   1.000
_cell.length_c   1.000
_cell.angle_alpha   90.00
_cell.angle_beta   90.00
_cell.angle_gamma   90.00
#
_symmetry.space_group_name_H-M   'P 1'
#
loop_
_entity.id
_entity.type
_entity.pdbx_description
1 polymer ?
#
loop_
_entity_poly.entity_id
_entity_poly.type
_entity_poly.pdbx_seq_one_letter_code
_entity_poly.pdbx_strand_id
1 'polypeptide(L)'
;MTTQISTQNPLPEVSVDAMEDSSRKIRDAYAELGETQYEDFKRICNNINQDVIDTLDLAKSTIIETKALLNNTASIEAVNEFIHAKEEELAAATDPEEQAKIQEDIEKFRERGEPQITEKLDPIDDKASSLNYKVGEIELSDFKFLVDEEIGEINQELNETINPNIAKYEQLIKETQEDYDEISELMHIMEEEGFLDFVSDTIPTPREIEAILKGGKANPYYAAIIAGLQVCTELIDEIGDGFSYVQLQETRNFLWEQLQNYQNELRSWEEKKRNVEVGLNDLTSINFIESERFVFTAQVKNLAEAYTTFTQEIRNLLETEVNYDKILQYMADTVVYLDSVF
;
A
#
# COMPACT_ATOMS: atom_id res chain seq x y z
N MET A 1 -18.41 38.43 -26.04
CA MET A 1 -18.69 37.07 -26.53
C MET A 1 -17.37 36.35 -26.53
N THR A 2 -17.16 35.46 -25.56
CA THR A 2 -15.91 34.69 -25.43
C THR A 2 -15.96 33.59 -26.47
N THR A 3 -15.23 33.76 -27.57
CA THR A 3 -15.09 32.72 -28.59
C THR A 3 -14.28 31.59 -27.97
N GLN A 4 -14.93 30.47 -27.63
CA GLN A 4 -14.21 29.24 -27.29
C GLN A 4 -13.49 28.76 -28.56
N ILE A 5 -12.19 29.02 -28.62
CA ILE A 5 -11.33 28.31 -29.57
C ILE A 5 -11.17 26.92 -28.98
N SER A 6 -11.80 25.94 -29.62
CA SER A 6 -11.56 24.52 -29.36
C SER A 6 -10.09 24.25 -29.70
N THR A 7 -9.23 24.17 -28.70
CA THR A 7 -7.88 23.62 -28.89
C THR A 7 -8.06 22.22 -29.47
N GLN A 8 -7.35 21.90 -30.57
CA GLN A 8 -7.50 20.58 -31.20
C GLN A 8 -7.02 19.44 -30.31
N ASN A 9 -6.22 19.74 -29.27
CA ASN A 9 -5.90 18.87 -28.16
C ASN A 9 -6.13 19.60 -26.83
N PRO A 10 -7.01 19.11 -25.94
CA PRO A 10 -7.12 19.64 -24.58
C PRO A 10 -5.85 19.30 -23.78
N LEU A 11 -5.37 20.25 -22.96
CA LEU A 11 -4.28 19.97 -22.02
C LEU A 11 -4.74 18.91 -21.00
N PRO A 12 -3.84 17.99 -20.58
CA PRO A 12 -4.18 16.95 -19.63
C PRO A 12 -4.56 17.53 -18.26
N GLU A 13 -5.38 16.81 -17.51
CA GLU A 13 -5.76 17.20 -16.14
C GLU A 13 -4.58 17.00 -15.19
N VAL A 14 -4.22 18.05 -14.45
CA VAL A 14 -3.13 18.06 -13.47
C VAL A 14 -3.66 18.61 -12.15
N SER A 15 -3.27 17.99 -11.04
CA SER A 15 -3.61 18.46 -9.70
C SER A 15 -2.37 18.46 -8.81
N VAL A 16 -1.85 19.65 -8.47
CA VAL A 16 -0.76 19.77 -7.48
C VAL A 16 -1.24 19.30 -6.10
N ASP A 17 -2.49 19.55 -5.73
CA ASP A 17 -3.10 19.02 -4.50
C ASP A 17 -3.03 17.49 -4.42
N ALA A 18 -3.28 16.78 -5.54
CA ALA A 18 -3.15 15.33 -5.60
C ALA A 18 -1.68 14.89 -5.45
N MET A 19 -0.73 15.62 -6.06
CA MET A 19 0.70 15.36 -5.85
C MET A 19 1.10 15.55 -4.38
N GLU A 20 0.62 16.61 -3.73
CA GLU A 20 0.89 16.88 -2.31
C GLU A 20 0.28 15.82 -1.39
N ASP A 21 -0.96 15.40 -1.66
CA ASP A 21 -1.63 14.35 -0.91
C ASP A 21 -0.87 13.02 -1.02
N SER A 22 -0.53 12.60 -2.23
CA SER A 22 0.25 11.37 -2.45
C SER A 22 1.65 11.46 -1.83
N SER A 23 2.36 12.59 -1.96
CA SER A 23 3.65 12.82 -1.31
C SER A 23 3.55 12.70 0.22
N ARG A 24 2.53 13.31 0.82
CA ARG A 24 2.26 13.20 2.27
C ARG A 24 1.98 11.75 2.66
N LYS A 25 1.10 11.06 1.94
CA LYS A 25 0.73 9.67 2.23
C LYS A 25 1.93 8.72 2.14
N ILE A 26 2.79 8.90 1.14
CA ILE A 26 4.04 8.14 1.00
C ILE A 26 4.95 8.37 2.20
N ARG A 27 5.15 9.64 2.58
CA ARG A 27 5.98 10.00 3.74
C ARG A 27 5.43 9.40 5.04
N ASP A 28 4.13 9.51 5.26
CA ASP A 28 3.48 9.04 6.48
C ASP A 28 3.54 7.50 6.55
N ALA A 29 3.27 6.79 5.46
CA ALA A 29 3.42 5.33 5.38
C ALA A 29 4.88 4.88 5.54
N TYR A 30 5.84 5.64 5.01
CA TYR A 30 7.27 5.36 5.22
C TYR A 30 7.66 5.52 6.70
N ALA A 31 7.12 6.52 7.40
CA ALA A 31 7.39 6.73 8.82
C ALA A 31 6.85 5.58 9.69
N GLU A 32 5.77 4.93 9.26
CA GLU A 32 5.19 3.77 9.96
C GLU A 32 6.07 2.51 9.88
N LEU A 33 6.95 2.39 8.88
CA LEU A 33 7.82 1.21 8.69
C LEU A 33 8.86 1.01 9.80
N GLY A 34 9.06 1.98 10.70
CA GLY A 34 9.82 1.80 11.94
C GLY A 34 11.12 1.00 11.81
N GLU A 35 11.31 0.00 12.68
CA GLU A 35 12.26 -1.10 12.45
C GLU A 35 11.51 -2.24 11.76
N THR A 36 12.02 -2.73 10.64
CA THR A 36 11.38 -3.77 9.83
C THR A 36 12.36 -4.87 9.46
N GLN A 37 11.88 -6.10 9.27
CA GLN A 37 12.70 -7.18 8.72
C GLN A 37 12.99 -7.00 7.21
N TYR A 38 12.26 -6.11 6.54
CA TYR A 38 12.34 -5.84 5.11
C TYR A 38 13.24 -4.64 4.77
N GLU A 39 14.48 -4.64 5.28
CA GLU A 39 15.39 -3.50 5.15
C GLU A 39 15.69 -3.08 3.70
N ASP A 40 15.72 -4.03 2.77
CA ASP A 40 15.89 -3.71 1.34
C ASP A 40 14.69 -2.95 0.78
N PHE A 41 13.45 -3.37 1.09
CA PHE A 41 12.24 -2.63 0.68
C PHE A 41 12.17 -1.26 1.36
N LYS A 42 12.53 -1.17 2.65
CA LYS A 42 12.57 0.10 3.37
C LYS A 42 13.56 1.07 2.74
N ARG A 43 14.73 0.61 2.30
CA ARG A 43 15.70 1.45 1.57
C ARG A 43 15.11 1.97 0.26
N ILE A 44 14.42 1.12 -0.49
CA ILE A 44 13.78 1.54 -1.75
C ILE A 44 12.65 2.55 -1.47
N CYS A 45 11.80 2.29 -0.48
CA CYS A 45 10.74 3.21 -0.06
C CYS A 45 11.29 4.56 0.39
N ASN A 46 12.45 4.58 1.07
CA ASN A 46 13.13 5.83 1.42
C ASN A 46 13.54 6.63 0.18
N ASN A 47 14.12 5.97 -0.82
CA ASN A 47 14.52 6.63 -2.06
C ASN A 47 13.29 7.21 -2.77
N ILE A 48 12.22 6.43 -2.92
CA ILE A 48 10.94 6.90 -3.49
C ILE A 48 10.42 8.11 -2.72
N ASN A 49 10.40 8.06 -1.39
CA ASN A 49 9.94 9.16 -0.54
C ASN A 49 10.76 10.45 -0.80
N GLN A 50 12.09 10.35 -0.85
CA GLN A 50 12.95 11.51 -1.14
C GLN A 50 12.73 12.03 -2.58
N ASP A 51 12.73 11.14 -3.56
CA ASP A 51 12.57 11.51 -4.97
C ASP A 51 11.20 12.15 -5.23
N VAL A 52 10.15 11.68 -4.56
CA VAL A 52 8.80 12.28 -4.62
C VAL A 52 8.78 13.68 -4.02
N ILE A 53 9.44 13.90 -2.89
CA ILE A 53 9.55 15.24 -2.27
C ILE A 53 10.29 16.20 -3.20
N ASP A 54 11.47 15.79 -3.68
CA ASP A 54 12.29 16.62 -4.58
C ASP A 54 11.55 16.92 -5.89
N THR A 55 10.82 15.95 -6.43
CA THR A 55 10.05 16.11 -7.67
C THR A 55 8.82 17.00 -7.48
N LEU A 56 8.19 16.99 -6.31
CA LEU A 56 7.08 17.89 -5.99
C LEU A 56 7.56 19.35 -5.96
N ASP A 57 8.70 19.60 -5.33
CA ASP A 57 9.30 20.93 -5.30
C ASP A 57 9.71 21.40 -6.70
N LEU A 58 10.29 20.49 -7.51
CA LEU A 58 10.58 20.75 -8.91
C LEU A 58 9.31 21.09 -9.69
N ALA A 59 8.25 20.28 -9.60
CA ALA A 59 6.99 20.51 -10.30
C ALA A 59 6.43 21.89 -10.00
N LYS A 60 6.36 22.28 -8.72
CA LYS A 60 5.94 23.62 -8.30
C LYS A 60 6.83 24.73 -8.86
N SER A 61 8.15 24.57 -8.81
CA SER A 61 9.08 25.55 -9.39
C SER A 61 8.88 25.72 -10.88
N THR A 62 8.72 24.60 -11.62
CA THR A 62 8.49 24.65 -13.07
C THR A 62 7.22 25.41 -13.42
N ILE A 63 6.13 25.24 -12.65
CA ILE A 63 4.86 25.96 -12.88
C ILE A 63 5.08 27.46 -12.72
N ILE A 64 5.73 27.88 -11.62
CA ILE A 64 5.99 29.29 -11.33
C ILE A 64 6.87 29.92 -12.43
N GLU A 65 7.96 29.25 -12.79
CA GLU A 65 8.90 29.73 -13.81
C GLU A 65 8.26 29.79 -15.20
N THR A 66 7.50 28.77 -15.59
CA THR A 66 6.78 28.74 -16.87
C THR A 66 5.77 29.89 -16.93
N LYS A 67 5.00 30.14 -15.87
CA LYS A 67 4.11 31.31 -15.81
C LYS A 67 4.85 32.63 -15.96
N ALA A 68 6.02 32.77 -15.32
CA ALA A 68 6.83 33.98 -15.46
C ALA A 68 7.35 34.19 -16.90
N LEU A 69 7.75 33.10 -17.58
CA LEU A 69 8.18 33.13 -18.98
C LEU A 69 7.04 33.55 -19.92
N LEU A 70 5.85 32.97 -19.70
CA LEU A 70 4.66 33.20 -20.52
C LEU A 70 4.02 34.57 -20.28
N ASN A 71 4.11 35.12 -19.07
CA ASN A 71 3.59 36.47 -18.78
C ASN A 71 4.46 37.61 -19.34
N ASN A 72 5.69 37.32 -19.76
CA ASN A 72 6.58 38.31 -20.33
C ASN A 72 6.40 38.43 -21.87
N THR A 73 5.24 38.89 -22.32
CA THR A 73 4.83 38.94 -23.74
C THR A 73 5.14 40.26 -24.46
N ALA A 74 5.58 41.30 -23.75
CA ALA A 74 5.64 42.67 -24.29
C ALA A 74 6.41 42.82 -25.61
N SER A 75 7.49 42.06 -25.82
CA SER A 75 8.26 42.12 -27.07
C SER A 75 7.54 41.43 -28.23
N ILE A 76 6.79 40.36 -27.96
CA ILE A 76 5.96 39.64 -28.94
C ILE A 76 4.72 40.47 -29.30
N GLU A 77 4.09 41.10 -28.30
CA GLU A 77 2.98 42.03 -28.51
C GLU A 77 3.39 43.20 -29.40
N ALA A 78 4.56 43.81 -29.15
CA ALA A 78 5.06 44.89 -29.99
C ALA A 78 5.27 44.43 -31.45
N VAL A 79 5.84 43.23 -31.67
CA VAL A 79 5.97 42.65 -33.02
C VAL A 79 4.60 42.47 -33.68
N ASN A 80 3.63 41.92 -32.93
CA ASN A 80 2.28 41.69 -33.41
C ASN A 80 1.58 43.01 -33.81
N GLU A 81 1.69 44.06 -33.00
CA GLU A 81 1.15 45.40 -33.31
C GLU A 81 1.74 45.97 -34.60
N PHE A 82 3.05 45.82 -34.83
CA PHE A 82 3.69 46.24 -36.07
C PHE A 82 3.21 45.44 -37.29
N ILE A 83 3.02 44.14 -37.14
CA ILE A 83 2.49 43.27 -38.20
C ILE A 83 1.07 43.70 -38.55
N HIS A 84 0.18 43.87 -37.57
CA HIS A 84 -1.20 44.35 -37.78
C HIS A 84 -1.24 45.68 -38.51
N ALA A 85 -0.43 46.66 -38.07
CA ALA A 85 -0.35 47.96 -38.74
C ALA A 85 0.08 47.83 -40.21
N LYS A 86 1.01 46.92 -40.52
CA LYS A 86 1.45 46.65 -41.88
C LYS A 86 0.43 45.89 -42.70
N GLU A 87 -0.34 44.98 -42.10
CA GLU A 87 -1.44 44.28 -42.77
C GLU A 87 -2.59 45.24 -43.12
N GLU A 88 -2.88 46.23 -42.27
CA GLU A 88 -3.82 47.32 -42.59
C GLU A 88 -3.31 48.20 -43.75
N GLU A 89 -2.03 48.57 -43.74
CA GLU A 89 -1.39 49.29 -44.86
C GLU A 89 -1.49 48.48 -46.16
N LEU A 90 -1.21 47.17 -46.10
CA LEU A 90 -1.26 46.27 -47.26
C LEU A 90 -2.67 46.19 -47.85
N ALA A 91 -3.71 46.12 -47.00
CA ALA A 91 -5.10 46.07 -47.43
C ALA A 91 -5.56 47.37 -48.11
N ALA A 92 -4.94 48.51 -47.76
CA ALA A 92 -5.23 49.82 -48.35
C ALA A 92 -4.41 50.13 -49.61
N ALA A 93 -3.25 49.48 -49.79
CA ALA A 93 -2.35 49.71 -50.91
C ALA A 93 -2.93 49.21 -52.24
N THR A 94 -2.88 50.04 -53.28
CA THR A 94 -3.35 49.69 -54.64
C THR A 94 -2.22 49.44 -55.63
N ASP A 95 -1.00 49.88 -55.31
CA ASP A 95 0.17 49.73 -56.16
C ASP A 95 0.90 48.39 -55.87
N PRO A 96 1.19 47.56 -56.88
CA PRO A 96 1.85 46.27 -56.67
C PRO A 96 3.26 46.34 -56.09
N GLU A 97 4.03 47.40 -56.38
CA GLU A 97 5.39 47.58 -55.86
C GLU A 97 5.36 47.96 -54.38
N GLU A 98 4.42 48.83 -53.99
CA GLU A 98 4.12 49.14 -52.60
C GLU A 98 3.65 47.91 -51.81
N GLN A 99 2.72 47.11 -52.36
CA GLN A 99 2.25 45.87 -51.74
C GLN A 99 3.41 44.88 -51.50
N ALA A 100 4.29 44.69 -52.48
CA ALA A 100 5.44 43.80 -52.35
C ALA A 100 6.40 44.24 -51.23
N LYS A 101 6.63 45.55 -51.09
CA LYS A 101 7.48 46.10 -50.03
C LYS A 101 6.86 45.95 -48.65
N ILE A 102 5.56 46.19 -48.51
CA ILE A 102 4.84 46.00 -47.23
C ILE A 102 4.90 44.51 -46.81
N GLN A 103 4.72 43.59 -47.77
CA GLN A 103 4.86 42.16 -47.51
C GLN A 103 6.27 41.77 -47.05
N GLU A 104 7.31 42.37 -47.64
CA GLU A 104 8.70 42.18 -47.21
C GLU A 104 8.94 42.68 -45.77
N ASP A 105 8.35 43.82 -45.41
CA ASP A 105 8.44 44.36 -44.05
C ASP A 105 7.73 43.45 -43.04
N ILE A 106 6.54 42.93 -43.36
CA ILE A 106 5.82 41.94 -42.53
C ILE A 106 6.72 40.72 -42.28
N GLU A 107 7.33 40.17 -43.33
CA GLU A 107 8.19 38.99 -43.20
C GLU A 107 9.41 39.28 -42.31
N LYS A 108 10.05 40.44 -42.44
CA LYS A 108 11.15 40.85 -41.55
C LYS A 108 10.73 40.97 -40.09
N PHE A 109 9.49 41.37 -39.82
CA PHE A 109 8.97 41.39 -38.44
C PHE A 109 8.70 39.98 -37.93
N ARG A 110 8.23 39.07 -38.79
CA ARG A 110 8.07 37.64 -38.44
C ARG A 110 9.41 36.98 -38.13
N GLU A 111 10.42 37.17 -38.98
CA GLU A 111 11.80 36.70 -38.77
C GLU A 111 12.43 37.21 -37.46
N ARG A 112 11.95 38.35 -36.94
CA ARG A 112 12.38 38.91 -35.65
C ARG A 112 11.58 38.41 -34.46
N GLY A 113 10.29 38.09 -34.64
CA GLY A 113 9.41 37.62 -33.57
C GLY A 113 9.57 36.12 -33.29
N GLU A 114 9.80 35.32 -34.32
CA GLU A 114 9.99 33.87 -34.20
C GLU A 114 11.08 33.47 -33.18
N PRO A 115 12.31 34.03 -33.22
CA PRO A 115 13.34 33.73 -32.23
C PRO A 115 12.92 34.07 -30.80
N GLN A 116 12.13 35.13 -30.60
CA GLN A 116 11.67 35.56 -29.27
C GLN A 116 10.64 34.59 -28.69
N ILE A 117 9.82 33.97 -29.54
CA ILE A 117 8.90 32.91 -29.13
C ILE A 117 9.70 31.66 -28.82
N THR A 118 10.58 31.22 -29.72
CA THR A 118 11.42 30.02 -29.53
C THR A 118 12.28 30.10 -28.26
N GLU A 119 12.88 31.25 -27.96
CA GLU A 119 13.65 31.48 -26.73
C GLU A 119 12.83 31.24 -25.45
N LYS A 120 11.49 31.38 -25.51
CA LYS A 120 10.59 31.06 -24.40
C LYS A 120 10.20 29.58 -24.37
N LEU A 121 10.13 28.90 -25.52
CA LEU A 121 9.70 27.51 -25.61
C LEU A 121 10.80 26.56 -25.12
N ASP A 122 12.06 26.81 -25.48
CA ASP A 122 13.16 25.88 -25.14
C ASP A 122 13.30 25.65 -23.62
N PRO A 123 13.24 26.67 -22.74
CA PRO A 123 13.26 26.45 -21.30
C PRO A 123 12.02 25.72 -20.74
N ILE A 124 10.91 25.68 -21.47
CA ILE A 124 9.69 24.95 -21.10
C ILE A 124 9.85 23.47 -21.48
N ASP A 125 10.44 23.18 -22.64
CA ASP A 125 10.78 21.80 -23.02
C ASP A 125 11.83 21.18 -22.08
N ASP A 126 12.81 21.97 -21.64
CA ASP A 126 13.81 21.53 -20.66
C ASP A 126 13.13 21.15 -19.33
N LYS A 127 12.11 21.89 -18.91
CA LYS A 127 11.30 21.58 -17.73
C LYS A 127 10.51 20.29 -17.93
N ALA A 128 9.83 20.13 -19.06
CA ALA A 128 9.11 18.90 -19.40
C ALA A 128 10.03 17.68 -19.38
N SER A 129 11.23 17.80 -19.98
CA SER A 129 12.26 16.77 -20.00
C SER A 129 12.77 16.44 -18.59
N SER A 130 12.97 17.46 -17.75
CA SER A 130 13.42 17.28 -16.37
C SER A 130 12.38 16.55 -15.52
N LEU A 131 11.09 16.89 -15.66
CA LEU A 131 10.00 16.19 -14.98
C LEU A 131 9.89 14.72 -15.44
N ASN A 132 9.97 14.46 -16.75
CA ASN A 132 9.97 13.10 -17.28
C ASN A 132 11.18 12.28 -16.81
N TYR A 133 12.35 12.90 -16.72
CA TYR A 133 13.54 12.27 -16.17
C TYR A 133 13.31 11.85 -14.70
N LYS A 134 12.78 12.76 -13.87
CA LYS A 134 12.47 12.48 -12.46
C LYS A 134 11.42 11.40 -12.26
N VAL A 135 10.37 11.40 -13.09
CA VAL A 135 9.40 10.30 -13.15
C VAL A 135 10.10 8.97 -13.45
N GLY A 136 11.02 8.94 -14.40
CA GLY A 136 11.81 7.76 -14.72
C GLY A 136 12.65 7.26 -13.55
N GLU A 137 13.27 8.16 -12.78
CA GLU A 137 14.02 7.79 -11.56
C GLU A 137 13.11 7.13 -10.51
N ILE A 138 11.93 7.70 -10.27
CA ILE A 138 10.93 7.16 -9.32
C ILE A 138 10.42 5.79 -9.77
N GLU A 139 10.08 5.63 -11.05
CA GLU A 139 9.48 4.41 -11.59
C GLU A 139 10.49 3.26 -11.81
N LEU A 140 11.80 3.55 -11.81
CA LEU A 140 12.83 2.52 -11.95
C LEU A 140 12.84 1.51 -10.80
N SER A 141 12.29 1.91 -9.66
CA SER A 141 12.19 1.11 -8.45
C SER A 141 10.94 0.22 -8.42
N ASP A 142 10.63 -0.49 -9.51
CA ASP A 142 9.48 -1.42 -9.51
C ASP A 142 9.82 -2.70 -8.72
N PHE A 143 9.18 -2.86 -7.57
CA PHE A 143 9.28 -4.05 -6.72
C PHE A 143 7.91 -4.64 -6.39
N LYS A 144 6.84 -4.20 -7.07
CA LYS A 144 5.47 -4.61 -6.73
C LYS A 144 5.31 -6.12 -6.76
N PHE A 145 5.86 -6.78 -7.78
CA PHE A 145 5.80 -8.23 -7.92
C PHE A 145 6.43 -8.95 -6.72
N LEU A 146 7.57 -8.48 -6.22
CA LEU A 146 8.27 -9.09 -5.09
C LEU A 146 7.48 -8.94 -3.78
N VAL A 147 6.84 -7.79 -3.58
CA VAL A 147 5.99 -7.56 -2.40
C VAL A 147 4.71 -8.40 -2.46
N ASP A 148 4.07 -8.48 -3.63
CA ASP A 148 2.89 -9.32 -3.82
C ASP A 148 3.22 -10.81 -3.63
N GLU A 149 4.38 -11.27 -4.09
CA GLU A 149 4.90 -12.62 -3.87
C GLU A 149 5.11 -12.92 -2.39
N GLU A 150 5.85 -12.06 -1.68
CA GLU A 150 6.12 -12.19 -0.24
C GLU A 150 4.82 -12.20 0.58
N ILE A 151 3.88 -11.30 0.28
CA ILE A 151 2.54 -11.29 0.90
C ILE A 151 1.82 -12.63 0.64
N GLY A 152 1.95 -13.17 -0.56
CA GLY A 152 1.40 -14.48 -0.93
C GLY A 152 1.98 -15.62 -0.09
N GLU A 153 3.30 -15.68 0.03
CA GLU A 153 4.01 -16.70 0.83
C GLU A 153 3.63 -16.64 2.31
N ILE A 154 3.57 -15.43 2.88
CA ILE A 154 3.15 -15.22 4.28
C ILE A 154 1.71 -15.66 4.51
N ASN A 155 0.80 -15.29 3.61
CA ASN A 155 -0.61 -15.70 3.72
C ASN A 155 -0.75 -17.22 3.57
N GLN A 156 0.07 -17.85 2.74
CA GLN A 156 0.13 -19.30 2.64
C GLN A 156 0.62 -19.92 3.95
N GLU A 157 1.73 -19.42 4.53
CA GLU A 157 2.25 -19.92 5.82
C GLU A 157 1.22 -19.78 6.95
N LEU A 158 0.54 -18.63 7.03
CA LEU A 158 -0.52 -18.38 8.00
C LEU A 158 -1.65 -19.40 7.89
N ASN A 159 -2.10 -19.68 6.68
CA ASN A 159 -3.29 -20.51 6.45
C ASN A 159 -2.99 -22.01 6.44
N GLU A 160 -1.83 -22.43 5.94
CA GLU A 160 -1.49 -23.84 5.79
C GLU A 160 -0.71 -24.40 6.97
N THR A 161 -0.01 -23.54 7.73
CA THR A 161 0.86 -23.98 8.82
C THR A 161 0.47 -23.37 10.16
N ILE A 162 0.47 -22.04 10.31
CA ILE A 162 0.35 -21.41 11.63
C ILE A 162 -1.05 -21.58 12.23
N ASN A 163 -2.10 -21.13 11.53
CA ASN A 163 -3.47 -21.20 12.03
C ASN A 163 -3.94 -22.66 12.29
N PRO A 164 -3.63 -23.65 11.42
CA PRO A 164 -3.95 -25.05 11.71
C PRO A 164 -3.25 -25.59 12.96
N ASN A 165 -1.98 -25.23 13.21
CA ASN A 165 -1.28 -25.68 14.42
C ASN A 165 -1.85 -25.02 15.69
N ILE A 166 -2.21 -23.74 15.64
CA ILE A 166 -2.92 -23.07 16.74
C ILE A 166 -4.22 -23.84 17.07
N ALA A 167 -5.08 -24.07 16.07
CA ALA A 167 -6.33 -24.78 16.25
C ALA A 167 -6.13 -26.21 16.79
N LYS A 168 -5.09 -26.92 16.30
CA LYS A 168 -4.71 -28.24 16.80
C LYS A 168 -4.36 -28.19 18.29
N TYR A 169 -3.53 -27.26 18.73
CA TYR A 169 -3.13 -27.18 20.14
C TYR A 169 -4.25 -26.68 21.05
N GLU A 170 -5.12 -25.77 20.58
CA GLU A 170 -6.35 -25.40 21.30
C GLU A 170 -7.24 -26.62 21.56
N GLN A 171 -7.39 -27.50 20.55
CA GLN A 171 -8.15 -28.73 20.68
C GLN A 171 -7.49 -29.72 21.66
N LEU A 172 -6.17 -29.95 21.54
CA LEU A 172 -5.44 -30.85 22.44
C LEU A 172 -5.49 -30.38 23.89
N ILE A 173 -5.37 -29.07 24.14
CA ILE A 173 -5.52 -28.49 25.48
C ILE A 173 -6.91 -28.77 26.03
N LYS A 174 -7.95 -28.54 25.23
CA LYS A 174 -9.33 -28.78 25.65
C LYS A 174 -9.56 -30.25 26.02
N GLU A 175 -9.20 -31.17 25.15
CA GLU A 175 -9.37 -32.62 25.38
C GLU A 175 -8.58 -33.08 26.60
N THR A 176 -7.31 -32.66 26.73
CA THR A 176 -6.45 -33.06 27.86
C THR A 176 -6.92 -32.43 29.19
N GLN A 177 -7.55 -31.25 29.15
CA GLN A 177 -8.13 -30.62 30.34
C GLN A 177 -9.38 -31.36 30.81
N GLU A 178 -10.24 -31.79 29.88
CA GLU A 178 -11.40 -32.63 30.20
C GLU A 178 -10.94 -33.94 30.88
N ASP A 179 -9.95 -34.62 30.30
CA ASP A 179 -9.34 -35.84 30.89
C ASP A 179 -8.74 -35.59 32.28
N TYR A 180 -8.02 -34.47 32.45
CA TYR A 180 -7.41 -34.10 33.72
C TYR A 180 -8.45 -33.83 34.81
N ASP A 181 -9.54 -33.15 34.46
CA ASP A 181 -10.63 -32.82 35.37
C ASP A 181 -11.38 -34.10 35.80
N GLU A 182 -11.62 -35.03 34.88
CA GLU A 182 -12.26 -36.32 35.17
C GLU A 182 -11.44 -37.19 36.14
N ILE A 183 -10.12 -37.28 35.95
CA ILE A 183 -9.24 -38.00 36.90
C ILE A 183 -9.19 -37.27 38.25
N SER A 184 -9.12 -35.94 38.23
CA SER A 184 -9.06 -35.15 39.46
C SER A 184 -10.32 -35.30 40.31
N GLU A 185 -11.50 -35.30 39.67
CA GLU A 185 -12.78 -35.53 40.32
C GLU A 185 -12.89 -36.97 40.86
N LEU A 186 -12.46 -37.98 40.10
CA LEU A 186 -12.37 -39.37 40.58
C LEU A 186 -11.52 -39.45 41.85
N MET A 187 -10.32 -38.86 41.83
CA MET A 187 -9.41 -38.87 42.97
C MET A 187 -10.03 -38.18 44.19
N HIS A 188 -10.71 -37.04 43.97
CA HIS A 188 -11.38 -36.30 45.03
C HIS A 188 -12.47 -37.15 45.70
N ILE A 189 -13.33 -37.79 44.90
CA ILE A 189 -14.38 -38.69 45.40
C ILE A 189 -13.77 -39.87 46.18
N MET A 190 -12.66 -40.43 45.69
CA MET A 190 -11.98 -41.53 46.37
C MET A 190 -11.46 -41.14 47.76
N GLU A 191 -10.96 -39.91 47.90
CA GLU A 191 -10.48 -39.35 49.17
C GLU A 191 -11.64 -39.03 50.12
N GLU A 192 -12.71 -38.39 49.62
CA GLU A 192 -13.85 -37.96 50.46
C GLU A 192 -14.66 -39.15 51.01
N GLU A 193 -14.92 -40.16 50.19
CA GLU A 193 -15.72 -41.32 50.59
C GLU A 193 -14.88 -42.42 51.27
N GLY A 194 -13.58 -42.18 51.47
CA GLY A 194 -12.68 -43.11 52.14
C GLY A 194 -12.47 -44.42 51.38
N PHE A 195 -12.59 -44.41 50.04
CA PHE A 195 -12.39 -45.61 49.22
C PHE A 195 -11.00 -46.21 49.43
N LEU A 196 -9.99 -45.39 49.71
CA LEU A 196 -8.61 -45.82 49.94
C LEU A 196 -8.47 -46.73 51.17
N ASP A 197 -9.39 -46.67 52.14
CA ASP A 197 -9.39 -47.56 53.32
C ASP A 197 -9.93 -48.97 53.03
N PHE A 198 -10.68 -49.14 51.93
CA PHE A 198 -11.34 -50.39 51.54
C PHE A 198 -10.62 -51.15 50.43
N VAL A 199 -9.73 -50.47 49.70
CA VAL A 199 -9.21 -50.92 48.42
C VAL A 199 -7.73 -51.29 48.60
N SER A 200 -7.45 -52.59 48.71
CA SER A 200 -6.08 -53.09 48.82
C SER A 200 -5.38 -52.98 47.46
N ASP A 201 -4.42 -52.06 47.35
CA ASP A 201 -3.52 -51.80 46.21
C ASP A 201 -4.17 -51.50 44.84
N THR A 202 -5.45 -51.82 44.64
CA THR A 202 -6.07 -51.87 43.32
C THR A 202 -7.52 -51.35 43.30
N ILE A 203 -7.72 -50.20 42.67
CA ILE A 203 -8.98 -49.52 42.39
C ILE A 203 -10.02 -50.48 41.82
N PRO A 204 -11.24 -50.48 42.39
CA PRO A 204 -12.28 -51.40 41.96
C PRO A 204 -12.72 -51.11 40.53
N THR A 205 -13.06 -52.17 39.79
CA THR A 205 -13.67 -52.08 38.47
C THR A 205 -15.03 -51.39 38.51
N PRO A 206 -15.55 -50.85 37.39
CA PRO A 206 -16.90 -50.28 37.29
C PRO A 206 -18.03 -51.11 37.95
N ARG A 207 -17.94 -52.45 37.90
CA ARG A 207 -18.91 -53.36 38.54
C ARG A 207 -18.74 -53.43 40.05
N GLU A 208 -17.51 -53.42 40.53
CA GLU A 208 -17.22 -53.44 41.97
C GLU A 208 -17.60 -52.11 42.61
N ILE A 209 -17.39 -51.01 41.90
CA ILE A 209 -17.84 -49.68 42.32
C ILE A 209 -19.37 -49.61 42.47
N GLU A 210 -20.13 -50.24 41.56
CA GLU A 210 -21.59 -50.36 41.70
C GLU A 210 -22.01 -51.13 42.97
N ALA A 211 -21.22 -52.11 43.39
CA ALA A 211 -21.49 -52.91 44.58
C ALA A 211 -21.07 -52.20 45.89
N ILE A 212 -20.05 -51.33 45.83
CA ILE A 212 -19.52 -50.60 46.98
C ILE A 212 -20.34 -49.33 47.27
N LEU A 213 -20.78 -48.61 46.23
CA LEU A 213 -21.57 -47.40 46.38
C LEU A 213 -22.98 -47.70 46.92
N LYS A 214 -23.34 -47.11 48.05
CA LYS A 214 -24.73 -47.12 48.53
C LYS A 214 -25.61 -46.43 47.49
N GLY A 215 -26.53 -47.20 46.89
CA GLY A 215 -27.41 -46.74 45.80
C GLY A 215 -26.95 -47.16 44.39
N GLY A 216 -25.80 -47.81 44.25
CA GLY A 216 -25.27 -48.28 42.98
C GLY A 216 -25.21 -47.16 41.93
N LYS A 217 -25.83 -47.38 40.76
CA LYS A 217 -25.90 -46.38 39.68
C LYS A 217 -26.69 -45.12 40.02
N ALA A 218 -27.54 -45.14 41.04
CA ALA A 218 -28.28 -43.96 41.49
C ALA A 218 -27.46 -43.08 42.45
N ASN A 219 -26.24 -43.50 42.79
CA ASN A 219 -25.32 -42.69 43.58
C ASN A 219 -24.84 -41.48 42.73
N PRO A 220 -24.85 -40.25 43.29
CA PRO A 220 -24.48 -39.05 42.54
C PRO A 220 -23.05 -39.07 41.99
N TYR A 221 -22.14 -39.85 42.59
CA TYR A 221 -20.73 -39.93 42.20
C TYR A 221 -20.45 -41.00 41.13
N TYR A 222 -21.42 -41.89 40.84
CA TYR A 222 -21.19 -43.03 39.95
C TYR A 222 -20.69 -42.61 38.56
N ALA A 223 -21.28 -41.56 37.97
CA ALA A 223 -20.91 -41.12 36.63
C ALA A 223 -19.47 -40.55 36.57
N ALA A 224 -19.09 -39.71 37.53
CA ALA A 224 -17.76 -39.11 37.59
C ALA A 224 -16.67 -40.18 37.81
N ILE A 225 -16.94 -41.16 38.67
CA ILE A 225 -16.03 -42.28 38.90
C ILE A 225 -15.80 -43.09 37.62
N ILE A 226 -16.87 -43.40 36.87
CA ILE A 226 -16.74 -44.17 35.62
C ILE A 226 -15.97 -43.39 34.55
N ALA A 227 -16.20 -42.09 34.43
CA ALA A 227 -15.51 -41.23 33.48
C ALA A 227 -13.99 -41.20 33.75
N GLY A 228 -13.57 -40.86 34.97
CA GLY A 228 -12.15 -40.83 35.34
C GLY A 228 -11.44 -42.18 35.22
N LEU A 229 -12.15 -43.30 35.48
CA LEU A 229 -11.59 -44.64 35.25
C LEU A 229 -11.39 -44.95 33.77
N GLN A 230 -12.31 -44.48 32.91
CA GLN A 230 -12.21 -44.70 31.48
C GLN A 230 -10.99 -43.98 30.90
N VAL A 231 -10.75 -42.72 31.28
CA VAL A 231 -9.54 -41.96 30.90
C VAL A 231 -8.28 -42.73 31.30
N CYS A 232 -8.23 -43.27 32.52
CA CYS A 232 -7.07 -44.03 32.98
C CYS A 232 -6.83 -45.31 32.17
N THR A 233 -7.89 -46.04 31.81
CA THR A 233 -7.78 -47.22 30.95
C THR A 233 -7.33 -46.91 29.52
N GLU A 234 -7.62 -45.72 29.01
CA GLU A 234 -7.19 -45.30 27.67
C GLU A 234 -5.70 -44.88 27.65
N LEU A 235 -5.16 -44.42 28.79
CA LEU A 235 -3.80 -43.90 28.91
C LEU A 235 -2.76 -44.93 29.41
N ILE A 236 -3.19 -46.00 30.07
CA ILE A 236 -2.30 -47.04 30.62
C ILE A 236 -2.52 -48.36 29.86
N ASP A 237 -1.49 -48.81 29.14
CA ASP A 237 -1.49 -50.05 28.34
C ASP A 237 -1.60 -51.34 29.17
N GLU A 238 -1.42 -51.29 30.49
CA GLU A 238 -1.53 -52.45 31.39
C GLU A 238 -2.95 -52.62 31.95
N ILE A 239 -3.84 -53.18 31.13
CA ILE A 239 -5.14 -53.70 31.60
C ILE A 239 -4.90 -55.08 32.25
N GLY A 240 -4.33 -55.11 33.45
CA GLY A 240 -4.07 -56.34 34.20
C GLY A 240 -4.24 -56.17 35.70
N ASP A 241 -5.23 -56.86 36.27
CA ASP A 241 -5.63 -56.98 37.70
C ASP A 241 -6.10 -55.71 38.43
N GLY A 242 -5.94 -54.52 37.85
CA GLY A 242 -6.62 -53.26 38.22
C GLY A 242 -5.66 -52.09 38.47
N PHE A 243 -6.20 -50.88 38.60
CA PHE A 243 -5.41 -49.63 38.69
C PHE A 243 -5.08 -49.28 40.14
N SER A 244 -3.87 -48.90 40.51
CA SER A 244 -3.59 -48.36 41.84
C SER A 244 -3.90 -46.86 41.93
N TYR A 245 -4.14 -46.35 43.14
CA TYR A 245 -4.27 -44.90 43.35
C TYR A 245 -2.96 -44.15 43.01
N VAL A 246 -1.81 -44.80 43.14
CA VAL A 246 -0.53 -44.27 42.64
C VAL A 246 -0.55 -44.09 41.13
N GLN A 247 -1.09 -45.07 40.38
CA GLN A 247 -1.25 -44.94 38.93
C GLN A 247 -2.21 -43.82 38.55
N LEU A 248 -3.31 -43.57 39.30
CA LEU A 248 -4.16 -42.38 39.07
C LEU A 248 -3.37 -41.07 39.23
N GLN A 249 -2.56 -40.98 40.29
CA GLN A 249 -1.70 -39.81 40.52
C GLN A 249 -0.71 -39.62 39.37
N GLU A 250 -0.07 -40.70 38.92
CA GLU A 250 0.86 -40.68 37.79
C GLU A 250 0.17 -40.24 36.50
N THR A 251 -1.01 -40.78 36.19
CA THR A 251 -1.79 -40.38 35.01
C THR A 251 -2.21 -38.92 35.08
N ARG A 252 -2.71 -38.45 36.22
CA ARG A 252 -3.06 -37.03 36.42
C ARG A 252 -1.84 -36.12 36.24
N ASN A 253 -0.70 -36.51 36.80
CA ASN A 253 0.54 -35.75 36.67
C ASN A 253 1.04 -35.73 35.21
N PHE A 254 0.92 -36.86 34.50
CA PHE A 254 1.23 -36.93 33.07
C PHE A 254 0.33 -35.99 32.24
N LEU A 255 -0.98 -36.01 32.46
CA LEU A 255 -1.91 -35.09 31.78
C LEU A 255 -1.59 -33.63 32.09
N TRP A 256 -1.22 -33.32 33.34
CA TRP A 256 -0.77 -31.99 33.72
C TRP A 256 0.49 -31.57 32.96
N GLU A 257 1.49 -32.44 32.86
CA GLU A 257 2.70 -32.19 32.08
C GLU A 257 2.38 -31.98 30.60
N GLN A 258 1.47 -32.77 30.03
CA GLN A 258 1.00 -32.59 28.65
C GLN A 258 0.28 -31.25 28.45
N LEU A 259 -0.60 -30.86 29.38
CA LEU A 259 -1.25 -29.54 29.36
C LEU A 259 -0.22 -28.41 29.34
N GLN A 260 0.80 -28.48 30.20
CA GLN A 260 1.86 -27.47 30.23
C GLN A 260 2.64 -27.43 28.91
N ASN A 261 2.95 -28.60 28.33
CA ASN A 261 3.62 -28.69 27.04
C ASN A 261 2.78 -28.08 25.92
N TYR A 262 1.50 -28.46 25.79
CA TYR A 262 0.60 -27.92 24.77
C TYR A 262 0.36 -26.42 24.93
N GLN A 263 0.24 -25.92 26.16
CA GLN A 263 0.13 -24.47 26.43
C GLN A 263 1.39 -23.70 25.99
N ASN A 264 2.58 -24.29 26.19
CA ASN A 264 3.83 -23.67 25.74
C ASN A 264 3.96 -23.69 24.21
N GLU A 265 3.58 -24.80 23.56
CA GLU A 265 3.54 -24.92 22.10
C GLU A 265 2.55 -23.91 21.51
N LEU A 266 1.33 -23.81 22.05
CA LEU A 266 0.33 -22.82 21.63
C LEU A 266 0.91 -21.40 21.71
N ARG A 267 1.54 -21.03 22.83
CA ARG A 267 2.16 -19.72 23.00
C ARG A 267 3.25 -19.45 21.95
N SER A 268 4.07 -20.45 21.63
CA SER A 268 5.10 -20.36 20.59
C SER A 268 4.49 -20.09 19.21
N TRP A 269 3.40 -20.79 18.87
CA TRP A 269 2.68 -20.58 17.60
C TRP A 269 1.99 -19.22 17.54
N GLU A 270 1.39 -18.76 18.65
CA GLU A 270 0.80 -17.42 18.76
C GLU A 270 1.85 -16.31 18.62
N GLU A 271 3.04 -16.49 19.20
CA GLU A 271 4.16 -15.58 19.03
C GLU A 271 4.65 -15.55 17.58
N LYS A 272 4.79 -16.72 16.95
CA LYS A 272 5.12 -16.81 15.53
C LYS A 272 4.08 -16.11 14.66
N LYS A 273 2.79 -16.31 14.94
CA LYS A 273 1.69 -15.61 14.25
C LYS A 273 1.82 -14.10 14.36
N ARG A 274 2.03 -13.58 15.58
CA ARG A 274 2.19 -12.14 15.81
C ARG A 274 3.37 -11.56 15.03
N ASN A 275 4.50 -12.27 15.00
CA ASN A 275 5.69 -11.81 14.26
C ASN A 275 5.41 -11.73 12.75
N VAL A 276 4.72 -12.74 12.21
CA VAL A 276 4.33 -12.75 10.79
C VAL A 276 3.30 -11.65 10.48
N GLU A 277 2.34 -11.40 11.37
CA GLU A 277 1.37 -10.30 11.22
C GLU A 277 2.01 -8.91 11.25
N VAL A 278 3.07 -8.72 12.05
CA VAL A 278 3.89 -7.50 12.02
C VAL A 278 4.53 -7.34 10.63
N GLY A 279 5.15 -8.40 10.10
CA GLY A 279 5.73 -8.37 8.76
C GLY A 279 4.70 -8.08 7.67
N LEU A 280 3.48 -8.62 7.79
CA LEU A 280 2.40 -8.36 6.85
C LEU A 280 1.93 -6.89 6.88
N ASN A 281 1.91 -6.26 8.06
CA ASN A 281 1.62 -4.84 8.18
C ASN A 281 2.69 -3.99 7.48
N ASP A 282 3.97 -4.31 7.68
CA ASP A 282 5.08 -3.61 6.99
C ASP A 282 4.93 -3.72 5.46
N LEU A 283 4.67 -4.92 4.94
CA LEU A 283 4.45 -5.15 3.50
C LEU A 283 3.21 -4.42 2.97
N THR A 284 2.17 -4.28 3.80
CA THR A 284 0.97 -3.51 3.45
C THR A 284 1.31 -2.03 3.28
N SER A 285 2.09 -1.45 4.19
CA SER A 285 2.56 -0.07 4.08
C SER A 285 3.49 0.12 2.87
N ILE A 286 4.38 -0.84 2.61
CA ILE A 286 5.24 -0.86 1.40
C ILE A 286 4.38 -0.87 0.11
N ASN A 287 3.37 -1.73 0.03
CA ASN A 287 2.47 -1.80 -1.14
C ASN A 287 1.58 -0.55 -1.27
N PHE A 288 1.25 0.10 -0.16
CA PHE A 288 0.55 1.38 -0.18
C PHE A 288 1.42 2.51 -0.76
N ILE A 289 2.70 2.59 -0.37
CA ILE A 289 3.67 3.52 -0.96
C ILE A 289 3.73 3.33 -2.48
N GLU A 290 3.80 2.08 -2.93
CA GLU A 290 3.81 1.74 -4.37
C GLU A 290 2.56 2.26 -5.10
N SER A 291 1.39 2.10 -4.49
CA SER A 291 0.13 2.57 -5.09
C SER A 291 0.07 4.09 -5.21
N GLU A 292 0.46 4.82 -4.15
CA GLU A 292 0.50 6.29 -4.16
C GLU A 292 1.62 6.83 -5.06
N ARG A 293 2.72 6.08 -5.24
CA ARG A 293 3.78 6.43 -6.20
C ARG A 293 3.22 6.56 -7.62
N PHE A 294 2.39 5.62 -8.06
CA PHE A 294 1.78 5.68 -9.39
C PHE A 294 0.82 6.87 -9.55
N VAL A 295 0.07 7.22 -8.50
CA VAL A 295 -0.80 8.40 -8.51
C VAL A 295 0.05 9.66 -8.68
N PHE A 296 1.13 9.78 -7.90
CA PHE A 296 2.06 10.90 -7.98
C PHE A 296 2.71 11.01 -9.36
N THR A 297 3.32 9.94 -9.87
CA THR A 297 4.03 9.99 -11.17
C THR A 297 3.09 10.23 -12.34
N ALA A 298 1.83 9.79 -12.27
CA ALA A 298 0.82 10.12 -13.27
C ALA A 298 0.57 11.63 -13.35
N GLN A 299 0.44 12.31 -12.21
CA GLN A 299 0.25 13.76 -12.20
C GLN A 299 1.47 14.50 -12.76
N VAL A 300 2.69 14.05 -12.43
CA VAL A 300 3.92 14.66 -12.95
C VAL A 300 4.07 14.45 -14.46
N LYS A 301 3.72 13.26 -14.96
CA LYS A 301 3.65 12.97 -16.41
C LYS A 301 2.66 13.90 -17.11
N ASN A 302 1.47 14.07 -16.55
CA ASN A 302 0.46 14.96 -17.11
C ASN A 302 0.97 16.41 -17.19
N LEU A 303 1.71 16.89 -16.18
CA LEU A 303 2.31 18.23 -16.23
C LEU A 303 3.38 18.35 -17.33
N ALA A 304 4.25 17.35 -17.47
CA ALA A 304 5.25 17.31 -18.53
C ALA A 304 4.62 17.22 -19.93
N GLU A 305 3.54 16.46 -20.07
CA GLU A 305 2.75 16.36 -21.29
C GLU A 305 2.08 17.69 -21.61
N ALA A 306 1.49 18.38 -20.62
CA ALA A 306 0.90 19.71 -20.83
C ALA A 306 1.92 20.72 -21.39
N TYR A 307 3.14 20.74 -20.85
CA TYR A 307 4.23 21.56 -21.39
C TYR A 307 4.59 21.17 -22.82
N THR A 308 4.74 19.87 -23.09
CA THR A 308 5.10 19.36 -24.42
C THR A 308 4.01 19.67 -25.47
N THR A 309 2.74 19.46 -25.13
CA THR A 309 1.60 19.79 -26.00
C THR A 309 1.56 21.28 -26.29
N PHE A 310 1.75 22.12 -25.26
CA PHE A 310 1.80 23.57 -25.43
C PHE A 310 2.93 24.00 -26.40
N THR A 311 4.17 23.56 -26.17
CA THR A 311 5.30 23.99 -27.01
C THR A 311 5.17 23.49 -28.45
N GLN A 312 4.65 22.27 -28.65
CA GLN A 312 4.37 21.73 -29.98
C GLN A 312 3.30 22.54 -30.71
N GLU A 313 2.22 22.93 -30.03
CA GLU A 313 1.15 23.71 -30.65
C GLU A 313 1.65 25.09 -31.10
N ILE A 314 2.46 25.77 -30.27
CA ILE A 314 3.09 27.04 -30.67
C ILE A 314 4.03 26.86 -31.87
N ARG A 315 4.86 25.81 -31.88
CA ARG A 315 5.76 25.54 -33.03
C ARG A 315 4.98 25.26 -34.31
N ASN A 316 3.88 24.50 -34.23
CA ASN A 316 3.02 24.26 -35.39
C ASN A 316 2.42 25.56 -35.94
N LEU A 317 2.03 26.50 -35.07
CA LEU A 317 1.56 27.82 -35.48
C LEU A 317 2.67 28.63 -36.17
N LEU A 318 3.91 28.54 -35.70
CA LEU A 318 5.05 29.18 -36.36
C LEU A 318 5.35 28.57 -37.75
N GLU A 319 5.20 27.27 -37.92
CA GLU A 319 5.54 26.59 -39.18
C GLU A 319 4.46 26.69 -40.28
N THR A 320 3.18 26.77 -39.91
CA THR A 320 2.06 26.63 -40.86
C THR A 320 1.38 27.95 -41.24
N GLU A 321 1.06 28.79 -40.25
CA GLU A 321 0.39 30.08 -40.42
C GLU A 321 0.80 30.95 -39.22
N VAL A 322 1.88 31.72 -39.37
CA VAL A 322 2.39 32.58 -38.30
C VAL A 322 1.32 33.59 -37.90
N ASN A 323 0.61 33.28 -36.81
CA ASN A 323 -0.50 34.07 -36.28
C ASN A 323 -0.20 34.41 -34.82
N TYR A 324 0.38 35.60 -34.62
CA TYR A 324 0.83 36.08 -33.32
C TYR A 324 -0.33 36.29 -32.34
N ASP A 325 -1.53 36.65 -32.80
CA ASP A 325 -2.72 36.73 -31.94
C ASP A 325 -3.07 35.37 -31.34
N LYS A 326 -3.09 34.31 -32.17
CA LYS A 326 -3.33 32.95 -31.69
C LYS A 326 -2.24 32.52 -30.71
N ILE A 327 -0.97 32.80 -30.99
CA ILE A 327 0.15 32.46 -30.12
C ILE A 327 0.02 33.15 -28.75
N LEU A 328 -0.23 34.46 -28.73
CA LEU A 328 -0.43 35.21 -27.49
C LEU A 328 -1.65 34.70 -26.70
N GLN A 329 -2.73 34.36 -27.40
CA GLN A 329 -3.92 33.75 -26.78
C GLN A 329 -3.58 32.39 -26.16
N TYR A 330 -2.87 31.51 -26.86
CA TYR A 330 -2.43 30.22 -26.32
C TYR A 330 -1.51 30.39 -25.10
N MET A 331 -0.57 31.35 -25.12
CA MET A 331 0.26 31.65 -23.95
C MET A 331 -0.60 32.07 -22.75
N ALA A 332 -1.58 32.95 -22.96
CA ALA A 332 -2.49 33.40 -21.89
C ALA A 332 -3.36 32.26 -21.36
N ASP A 333 -3.93 31.43 -22.25
CA ASP A 333 -4.77 30.28 -21.87
C ASP A 333 -3.96 29.25 -21.08
N THR A 334 -2.70 29.01 -21.44
CA THR A 334 -1.79 28.14 -20.67
C THR A 334 -1.47 28.73 -19.30
N VAL A 335 -1.31 30.04 -19.16
CA VAL A 335 -1.15 30.67 -17.83
C VAL A 335 -2.39 30.44 -16.97
N VAL A 336 -3.60 30.62 -17.52
CA VAL A 336 -4.87 30.36 -16.83
C VAL A 336 -5.00 28.89 -16.43
N TYR A 337 -4.61 27.96 -17.31
CA TYR A 337 -4.54 26.54 -16.98
C TYR A 337 -3.57 26.30 -15.81
N LEU A 338 -2.37 26.87 -15.84
CA LEU A 338 -1.38 26.73 -14.77
C LEU A 338 -1.81 27.38 -13.44
N ASP A 339 -2.66 28.42 -13.47
CA ASP A 339 -3.32 28.98 -12.30
C ASP A 339 -4.41 28.08 -11.72
N SER A 340 -5.00 27.19 -12.53
CA SER A 340 -6.07 26.29 -12.08
C SER A 340 -5.58 25.00 -11.43
N VAL A 341 -4.33 24.61 -11.72
CA VAL A 341 -3.72 23.36 -11.22
C VAL A 341 -2.82 23.56 -9.99
N PHE A 342 -2.45 24.80 -9.69
CA PHE A 342 -1.56 25.25 -8.61
C PHE A 342 -2.34 26.06 -7.58
#